data_AF-A0A3R7D932-F1
#
_entry.id   AF-A0A3R7D932-F1
#
_cell.length_a   1.000
_cell.length_b   1.000
_cell.length_c   1.000
_cell.angle_alpha   90.00
_cell.angle_beta   90.00
_cell.angle_gamma   90.00
#
_symmetry.space_group_name_H-M   'P 1'
#
loop_
_entity.id
_entity.type
_entity.pdbx_description
1 polymer ?
#
loop_
_entity_poly.entity_id
_entity_poly.type
_entity_poly.pdbx_seq_one_letter_code
_entity_poly.pdbx_strand_id
1 'polypeptide(L)'
;MTISWHGFNYFKVKNTDHTLVFNPYSLDNVTKVAKTKADVVLFSDKSKLAQAKYDDDAFVLDTPGECEIHDIFIYGRKVSGQLIFQVTMEDIKIVFMGEFGHQELNNGDLEFIKATDILILPVGGGDFCTAKEANKIISQLEPRIVIPSCHKAGAGKLKLDSIEDFVKEFSVKPEQTDKLRIKKKDLPQEEVKLVVLSPQ
;
A
#
# COMPACT_ATOMS: atom_id res chain seq x y z
N MET A 1 5.54 -15.01 1.93
CA MET A 1 5.46 -13.56 2.17
C MET A 1 4.48 -13.22 3.31
N THR A 2 4.77 -12.18 4.10
CA THR A 2 3.88 -11.61 5.13
C THR A 2 3.75 -10.09 4.92
N ILE A 3 2.53 -9.55 5.01
CA ILE A 3 2.23 -8.12 4.98
C ILE A 3 1.63 -7.70 6.31
N SER A 4 2.17 -6.66 6.94
CA SER A 4 1.61 -6.02 8.13
C SER A 4 1.43 -4.52 7.93
N TRP A 5 0.47 -3.96 8.65
CA TRP A 5 0.14 -2.54 8.62
C TRP A 5 0.47 -1.90 9.96
N HIS A 6 1.07 -0.71 9.91
CA HIS A 6 1.50 0.05 11.09
C HIS A 6 0.80 1.42 11.18
N GLY A 7 -0.32 1.58 10.46
CA GLY A 7 -1.10 2.81 10.40
C GLY A 7 -0.89 3.58 9.11
N PHE A 8 -1.95 4.27 8.66
CA PHE A 8 -1.96 5.10 7.46
C PHE A 8 -1.43 4.37 6.22
N ASN A 9 -0.28 4.79 5.70
CA ASN A 9 0.39 4.22 4.54
C ASN A 9 1.66 3.44 4.91
N TYR A 10 1.92 3.22 6.20
CA TYR A 10 3.06 2.42 6.64
C TYR A 10 2.72 0.93 6.56
N PHE A 11 3.25 0.26 5.54
CA PHE A 11 3.19 -1.20 5.39
C PHE A 11 4.58 -1.82 5.42
N LYS A 12 4.68 -3.01 6.02
CA LYS A 12 5.88 -3.84 6.01
C LYS A 12 5.55 -5.14 5.27
N VAL A 13 6.36 -5.46 4.27
CA VAL A 13 6.28 -6.68 3.47
C VAL A 13 7.58 -7.45 3.71
N LYS A 14 7.46 -8.70 4.15
CA LYS A 14 8.60 -9.51 4.57
C LYS A 14 8.52 -10.92 4.01
N ASN A 15 9.62 -11.43 3.47
CA ASN A 15 9.83 -12.86 3.22
C ASN A 15 10.73 -13.46 4.31
N THR A 16 11.29 -14.65 4.10
CA THR A 16 12.17 -15.29 5.09
C THR A 16 13.41 -14.45 5.40
N ASP A 17 13.98 -13.82 4.37
CA ASP A 17 15.34 -13.27 4.38
C ASP A 17 15.37 -11.74 4.31
N HIS A 18 14.39 -11.12 3.66
CA HIS A 18 14.35 -9.71 3.30
C HIS A 18 13.04 -9.03 3.72
N THR A 19 13.15 -7.73 4.00
CA THR A 19 12.08 -6.84 4.46
C THR A 19 12.05 -5.59 3.61
N LEU A 20 10.90 -5.34 2.98
CA LEU A 20 10.57 -4.10 2.29
C LEU A 20 9.54 -3.31 3.09
N VAL A 21 9.68 -1.99 3.13
CA VAL A 21 8.78 -1.11 3.86
C VAL A 21 8.31 0.03 2.98
N PHE A 22 7.00 0.26 2.96
CA PHE A 22 6.39 1.44 2.35
C PHE A 22 6.15 2.50 3.42
N ASN A 23 6.52 3.74 3.13
CA ASN A 23 6.20 4.95 3.90
C ASN A 23 6.29 4.79 5.43
N PRO A 24 7.48 4.55 6.02
CA PRO A 24 7.65 4.39 7.47
C PRO A 24 7.57 5.73 8.24
N TYR A 25 6.46 6.43 8.07
CA TYR A 25 6.12 7.71 8.71
C TYR A 25 4.61 7.75 9.03
N SER A 26 4.22 8.62 9.95
CA SER A 26 2.81 8.85 10.25
C SER A 26 2.29 10.05 9.47
N LEU A 27 1.02 10.00 9.05
CA LEU A 27 0.34 11.14 8.43
C LEU A 27 -0.26 12.09 9.46
N ASP A 28 -0.54 11.61 10.69
CA ASP A 28 -1.23 12.41 11.70
C ASP A 28 -0.34 13.40 12.46
N ASN A 29 0.97 13.41 12.19
CA ASN A 29 2.00 14.21 12.86
C ASN A 29 2.02 14.08 14.41
N VAL A 30 1.31 13.09 14.97
CA VAL A 30 1.19 12.86 16.42
C VAL A 30 1.79 11.51 16.79
N THR A 31 1.47 10.49 16.00
CA THR A 31 1.95 9.13 16.19
C THR A 31 3.43 9.04 15.83
N LYS A 32 4.26 8.70 16.83
CA LYS A 32 5.70 8.49 16.63
C LYS A 32 5.95 7.12 16.02
N VAL A 33 6.68 7.09 14.92
CA VAL A 33 7.11 5.85 14.27
C VAL A 33 8.48 5.44 14.82
N ALA A 34 8.60 4.19 15.26
CA ALA A 34 9.87 3.62 15.73
C ALA A 34 10.85 3.43 14.57
N LYS A 35 12.16 3.38 14.87
CA LYS A 35 13.17 3.04 13.87
C LYS A 35 12.84 1.67 13.27
N THR A 36 12.78 1.58 11.96
CA THR A 36 12.37 0.37 11.24
C THR A 36 13.57 -0.28 10.57
N LYS A 37 13.79 -1.56 10.89
CA LYS A 37 14.76 -2.40 10.20
C LYS A 37 14.18 -2.93 8.90
N ALA A 38 14.81 -2.61 7.78
CA ALA A 38 14.39 -3.02 6.44
C ALA A 38 15.59 -3.04 5.49
N ASP A 39 15.57 -3.95 4.52
CA ASP A 39 16.52 -3.99 3.41
C ASP A 39 16.19 -2.90 2.38
N VAL A 40 14.90 -2.65 2.16
CA VAL A 40 14.39 -1.67 1.20
C VAL A 40 13.32 -0.79 1.85
N VAL A 41 13.42 0.52 1.63
CA VAL A 41 12.43 1.51 2.06
C VAL A 41 11.96 2.35 0.87
N LEU A 42 10.65 2.36 0.66
CA LEU A 42 9.99 3.07 -0.43
C LEU A 42 9.20 4.27 0.11
N PHE A 43 9.37 5.43 -0.53
CA PHE A 43 8.66 6.67 -0.19
C PHE A 43 7.82 7.14 -1.38
N SER A 44 6.48 7.14 -1.23
CA SER A 44 5.59 7.74 -2.24
C SER A 44 5.59 9.26 -2.16
N ASP A 45 5.90 9.83 -0.99
CA ASP A 45 6.11 11.26 -0.79
C ASP A 45 7.52 11.53 -0.24
N LYS A 46 8.39 12.04 -1.12
CA LYS A 46 9.77 12.43 -0.79
C LYS A 46 9.83 13.48 0.33
N SER A 47 8.81 14.32 0.49
CA SER A 47 8.78 15.34 1.55
C SER A 47 8.77 14.74 2.96
N LYS A 48 8.39 13.47 3.08
CA LYS A 48 8.29 12.73 4.35
C LYS A 48 9.56 11.98 4.73
N LEU A 49 10.57 11.96 3.87
CA LEU A 49 11.81 11.22 4.09
C LEU A 49 12.48 11.61 5.42
N ALA A 50 12.52 12.91 5.74
CA ALA A 50 13.12 13.41 6.97
C ALA A 50 12.38 13.03 8.27
N GLN A 51 11.13 12.55 8.16
CA GLN A 51 10.32 12.14 9.32
C GLN A 51 10.53 10.67 9.68
N ALA A 52 10.97 9.87 8.71
CA ALA A 52 11.17 8.44 8.86
C ALA A 52 12.51 8.12 9.53
N LYS A 53 12.54 7.00 10.26
CA LYS A 53 13.75 6.45 10.86
C LYS A 53 13.90 5.00 10.43
N TYR A 54 14.99 4.68 9.75
CA TYR A 54 15.30 3.34 9.25
C TYR A 54 16.80 3.07 9.39
N ASP A 55 17.23 1.83 9.16
CA ASP A 55 18.65 1.47 9.26
C ASP A 55 19.49 2.13 8.14
N ASP A 56 20.73 2.48 8.46
CA ASP A 56 21.58 3.30 7.58
C ASP A 56 22.03 2.56 6.32
N ASP A 57 21.97 1.21 6.34
CA ASP A 57 22.27 0.32 5.24
C ASP A 57 21.06 -0.01 4.35
N ALA A 58 19.86 0.48 4.70
CA ALA A 58 18.66 0.27 3.91
C ALA A 58 18.76 0.97 2.54
N PHE A 59 18.38 0.26 1.47
CA PHE A 59 18.23 0.88 0.16
C PHE A 59 16.95 1.72 0.13
N VAL A 60 17.08 3.01 -0.21
CA VAL A 60 15.95 3.95 -0.22
C VAL A 60 15.58 4.34 -1.65
N LEU A 61 14.30 4.23 -1.99
CA LEU A 61 13.75 4.71 -3.25
C LEU A 61 12.61 5.71 -3.00
N ASP A 62 12.79 6.93 -3.49
CA ASP A 62 11.86 8.05 -3.35
C ASP A 62 11.57 8.76 -4.69
N THR A 63 11.96 8.13 -5.79
CA THR A 63 11.80 8.64 -7.17
C THR A 63 11.26 7.56 -8.10
N PRO A 64 10.65 7.94 -9.24
CA PRO A 64 10.36 7.01 -10.32
C PRO A 64 11.61 6.29 -10.81
N GLY A 65 11.44 5.05 -11.28
CA GLY A 65 12.51 4.22 -11.79
C GLY A 65 12.27 2.74 -11.52
N GLU A 66 13.12 1.91 -12.12
CA GLU A 66 13.12 0.47 -11.96
C GLU A 66 14.41 0.05 -11.25
N CYS A 67 14.29 -0.85 -10.28
CA CYS A 67 15.43 -1.49 -9.64
C CYS A 67 15.08 -2.89 -9.14
N GLU A 68 16.12 -3.66 -8.90
CA GLU A 68 16.03 -4.99 -8.31
C GLU A 68 17.02 -5.07 -7.15
N ILE A 69 16.54 -5.39 -5.96
CA ILE A 69 17.35 -5.53 -4.75
C ILE A 69 16.90 -6.80 -4.06
N HIS A 70 17.81 -7.75 -3.85
CA HIS A 70 17.52 -9.00 -3.14
C HIS A 70 16.32 -9.79 -3.71
N ASP A 71 16.26 -9.94 -5.04
CA ASP A 71 15.15 -10.56 -5.78
C ASP A 71 13.78 -9.87 -5.59
N ILE A 72 13.79 -8.62 -5.11
CA ILE A 72 12.62 -7.75 -5.04
C ILE A 72 12.68 -6.78 -6.21
N PHE A 73 11.81 -6.98 -7.19
CA PHE A 73 11.67 -6.08 -8.33
C PHE A 73 10.77 -4.92 -7.96
N ILE A 74 11.25 -3.69 -8.11
CA ILE A 74 10.52 -2.47 -7.76
C ILE A 74 10.45 -1.58 -8.99
N TYR A 75 9.24 -1.15 -9.32
CA TYR A 75 9.01 -0.16 -10.36
C TYR A 75 8.17 0.98 -9.77
N GLY A 76 8.82 2.11 -9.52
CA GLY A 76 8.19 3.37 -9.15
C GLY A 76 7.79 4.17 -10.39
N ARG A 77 6.54 4.64 -10.45
CA ARG A 77 6.07 5.51 -11.54
C ARG A 77 5.17 6.62 -11.00
N LYS A 78 5.29 7.82 -11.58
CA LYS A 78 4.32 8.89 -11.35
C LYS A 78 3.06 8.63 -12.16
N VAL A 79 1.95 8.46 -11.45
CA VAL A 79 0.61 8.31 -12.01
C VAL A 79 -0.20 9.51 -11.54
N SER A 80 -0.66 10.33 -12.48
CA SER A 80 -1.39 11.58 -12.20
C SER A 80 -0.74 12.45 -11.11
N GLY A 81 0.60 12.53 -11.15
CA GLY A 81 1.42 13.33 -10.23
C GLY A 81 1.84 12.63 -8.93
N GLN A 82 1.25 11.49 -8.59
CA GLN A 82 1.57 10.72 -7.38
C GLN A 82 2.53 9.58 -7.71
N LEU A 83 3.58 9.41 -6.89
CA LEU A 83 4.50 8.28 -7.04
C LEU A 83 3.87 7.03 -6.43
N ILE A 84 3.58 6.06 -7.29
CA ILE A 84 3.10 4.74 -6.87
C ILE A 84 4.19 3.70 -7.15
N PHE A 85 4.12 2.56 -6.45
CA PHE A 85 5.08 1.48 -6.62
C PHE A 85 4.39 0.18 -7.01
N GLN A 86 4.91 -0.47 -8.03
CA GLN A 86 4.69 -1.88 -8.29
C GLN A 86 5.89 -2.66 -7.75
N VAL A 87 5.64 -3.63 -6.88
CA VAL A 87 6.67 -4.49 -6.28
C VAL A 87 6.36 -5.94 -6.62
N THR A 88 7.34 -6.69 -7.10
CA THR A 88 7.23 -8.14 -7.26
C THR A 88 8.17 -8.82 -6.27
N MET A 89 7.61 -9.63 -5.36
CA MET A 89 8.37 -10.40 -4.39
C MET A 89 7.72 -11.78 -4.22
N GLU A 90 8.51 -12.85 -4.23
CA GLU A 90 8.00 -14.24 -4.25
C GLU A 90 6.95 -14.49 -5.37
N ASP A 91 7.21 -13.95 -6.57
CA ASP A 91 6.31 -13.97 -7.75
C ASP A 91 4.93 -13.32 -7.56
N ILE A 92 4.71 -12.61 -6.44
CA ILE A 92 3.46 -11.91 -6.14
C ILE A 92 3.64 -10.43 -6.47
N LYS A 93 2.77 -9.89 -7.33
CA LYS A 93 2.76 -8.48 -7.71
C LYS A 93 1.90 -7.66 -6.74
N ILE A 94 2.53 -6.75 -6.03
CA ILE A 94 1.91 -5.79 -5.12
C ILE A 94 1.92 -4.42 -5.79
N VAL A 95 0.78 -3.74 -5.84
CA VAL A 95 0.72 -2.32 -6.19
C VAL A 95 0.37 -1.53 -4.96
N PHE A 96 1.24 -0.58 -4.62
CA PHE A 96 1.05 0.37 -3.54
C PHE A 96 0.78 1.75 -4.13
N MET A 97 -0.45 2.24 -3.94
CA MET A 97 -0.90 3.51 -4.49
C MET A 97 -0.46 4.74 -3.66
N GLY A 98 0.16 4.53 -2.50
CA GLY A 98 0.62 5.63 -1.66
C GLY A 98 -0.52 6.57 -1.26
N GLU A 99 -0.30 7.87 -1.44
CA GLU A 99 -1.22 8.94 -1.09
C GLU A 99 -2.11 9.35 -2.28
N PHE A 100 -2.55 8.37 -3.07
CA PHE A 100 -3.44 8.61 -4.21
C PHE A 100 -4.77 9.25 -3.76
N GLY A 101 -5.26 10.20 -4.54
CA GLY A 101 -6.42 11.03 -4.23
C GLY A 101 -7.49 10.94 -5.30
N HIS A 102 -8.04 12.09 -5.68
CA HIS A 102 -9.16 12.20 -6.64
C HIS A 102 -8.74 12.17 -8.12
N GLN A 103 -7.52 11.74 -8.41
CA GLN A 103 -7.03 11.69 -9.78
C GLN A 103 -7.63 10.50 -10.54
N GLU A 104 -7.84 10.67 -11.84
CA GLU A 104 -8.22 9.56 -12.71
C GLU A 104 -6.98 8.84 -13.26
N LEU A 105 -7.14 7.55 -13.55
CA LEU A 105 -6.14 6.71 -14.21
C LEU A 105 -6.41 6.73 -15.72
N ASN A 106 -5.40 7.08 -16.51
CA ASN A 106 -5.48 6.90 -17.97
C ASN A 106 -5.11 5.45 -18.35
N ASN A 107 -5.33 5.08 -19.61
CA ASN A 107 -5.04 3.73 -20.10
C ASN A 107 -3.57 3.30 -19.89
N GLY A 108 -2.62 4.23 -20.03
CA GLY A 108 -1.20 3.94 -19.81
C GLY A 108 -0.84 3.72 -18.35
N ASP A 109 -1.62 4.26 -17.41
CA ASP A 109 -1.47 4.02 -15.98
C ASP A 109 -2.11 2.70 -15.58
N LEU A 110 -3.29 2.39 -16.13
CA LEU A 110 -3.97 1.10 -15.94
C LEU A 110 -3.11 -0.08 -16.44
N GLU A 111 -2.51 0.05 -17.64
CA GLU A 111 -1.62 -0.99 -18.17
C GLU A 111 -0.37 -1.19 -17.28
N PHE A 112 0.14 -0.14 -16.64
CA PHE A 112 1.27 -0.24 -15.73
C PHE A 112 0.94 -1.05 -14.48
N ILE A 113 -0.23 -0.81 -13.88
CA ILE A 113 -0.66 -1.51 -12.66
C ILE A 113 -1.54 -2.74 -12.94
N LYS A 114 -1.54 -3.22 -14.19
CA LYS A 114 -2.30 -4.39 -14.62
C LYS A 114 -1.75 -5.68 -14.02
N ALA A 115 -2.61 -6.69 -13.90
CA ALA A 115 -2.29 -8.00 -13.32
C ALA A 115 -1.75 -7.89 -11.89
N THR A 116 -2.29 -6.95 -11.12
CA THR A 116 -2.00 -6.78 -9.70
C THR A 116 -2.58 -7.96 -8.91
N ASP A 117 -1.74 -8.66 -8.15
CA ASP A 117 -2.24 -9.69 -7.23
C ASP A 117 -2.78 -9.06 -5.95
N ILE A 118 -2.04 -8.09 -5.39
CA ILE A 118 -2.39 -7.39 -4.15
C ILE A 118 -2.37 -5.89 -4.39
N LEU A 119 -3.53 -5.25 -4.26
CA LEU A 119 -3.66 -3.80 -4.34
C LEU A 119 -3.75 -3.20 -2.94
N ILE A 120 -2.82 -2.31 -2.63
CA ILE A 120 -2.85 -1.47 -1.43
C ILE A 120 -3.22 -0.05 -1.87
N LEU A 121 -4.41 0.41 -1.49
CA LEU A 121 -4.93 1.71 -1.92
C LEU A 121 -5.62 2.47 -0.79
N PRO A 122 -5.53 3.81 -0.80
CA PRO A 122 -6.19 4.61 0.21
C PRO A 122 -7.71 4.60 0.05
N VAL A 123 -8.43 4.66 1.17
CA VAL A 123 -9.91 4.67 1.20
C VAL A 123 -10.50 5.68 2.19
N GLY A 124 -9.65 6.53 2.77
CA GLY A 124 -10.03 7.44 3.85
C GLY A 124 -10.67 8.76 3.42
N GLY A 125 -10.88 9.00 2.12
CA GLY A 125 -11.41 10.27 1.64
C GLY A 125 -10.52 11.47 2.03
N GLY A 126 -11.13 12.66 2.10
CA GLY A 126 -10.39 13.89 2.41
C GLY A 126 -9.44 14.26 1.27
N ASP A 127 -8.13 14.22 1.54
CA ASP A 127 -7.10 14.42 0.51
C ASP A 127 -6.78 13.12 -0.28
N PHE A 128 -7.33 11.99 0.15
CA PHE A 128 -7.13 10.67 -0.46
C PHE A 128 -8.39 10.17 -1.19
N CYS A 129 -8.26 9.05 -1.90
CA CYS A 129 -9.41 8.42 -2.55
C CYS A 129 -10.57 8.19 -1.57
N THR A 130 -11.76 8.56 -2.02
CA THR A 130 -13.02 8.17 -1.36
C THR A 130 -13.29 6.69 -1.60
N ALA A 131 -14.18 6.10 -0.79
CA ALA A 131 -14.62 4.72 -0.96
C ALA A 131 -15.10 4.42 -2.40
N LYS A 132 -15.80 5.37 -3.04
CA LYS A 132 -16.32 5.25 -4.41
C LYS A 132 -15.22 5.25 -5.46
N GLU A 133 -14.26 6.15 -5.32
CA GLU A 133 -13.11 6.23 -6.23
C GLU A 133 -12.23 5.00 -6.11
N ALA A 134 -11.98 4.54 -4.88
CA ALA A 134 -11.26 3.30 -4.61
C ALA A 134 -11.98 2.10 -5.26
N ASN A 135 -13.31 2.00 -5.12
CA ASN A 135 -14.09 0.94 -5.75
C ASN A 135 -14.01 0.96 -7.29
N LYS A 136 -14.03 2.15 -7.90
CA LYS A 136 -13.83 2.33 -9.35
C LYS A 136 -12.46 1.83 -9.79
N ILE A 137 -11.39 2.17 -9.05
CA ILE A 137 -10.03 1.70 -9.35
C ILE A 137 -9.94 0.17 -9.22
N ILE A 138 -10.47 -0.40 -8.14
CA ILE A 138 -10.49 -1.86 -7.94
C ILE A 138 -11.19 -2.56 -9.10
N SER A 139 -12.34 -2.03 -9.54
CA SER A 139 -13.10 -2.59 -10.66
C SER A 139 -12.35 -2.51 -12.00
N GLN A 140 -11.48 -1.50 -12.19
CA GLN A 140 -10.67 -1.36 -13.41
C GLN A 140 -9.45 -2.30 -13.41
N LEU A 141 -8.94 -2.64 -12.23
CA LEU A 141 -7.71 -3.43 -12.07
C LEU A 141 -7.94 -4.92 -11.83
N GLU A 142 -9.12 -5.26 -11.32
CA GLU A 142 -9.52 -6.62 -10.94
C GLU A 142 -8.43 -7.34 -10.11
N PRO A 143 -7.94 -6.75 -9.00
CA PRO A 143 -6.91 -7.37 -8.18
C PRO A 143 -7.46 -8.58 -7.44
N ARG A 144 -6.61 -9.55 -7.11
CA ARG A 144 -7.04 -10.75 -6.35
C ARG A 144 -7.28 -10.45 -4.88
N ILE A 145 -6.48 -9.55 -4.30
CA ILE A 145 -6.57 -9.11 -2.91
C ILE A 145 -6.55 -7.58 -2.86
N VAL A 146 -7.43 -7.00 -2.07
CA VAL A 146 -7.48 -5.57 -1.76
C VAL A 146 -7.14 -5.37 -0.28
N ILE A 147 -6.20 -4.47 -0.01
CA ILE A 147 -5.85 -4.02 1.34
C ILE A 147 -6.07 -2.50 1.39
N PRO A 148 -7.06 -2.02 2.15
CA PRO A 148 -7.32 -0.59 2.28
C PRO A 148 -6.22 0.09 3.12
N SER A 149 -5.86 1.31 2.77
CA SER A 149 -4.93 2.18 3.51
C SER A 149 -5.55 3.54 3.80
N CYS A 150 -4.86 4.38 4.56
CA CYS A 150 -5.24 5.77 4.87
C CYS A 150 -6.68 5.97 5.41
N HIS A 151 -7.35 4.94 5.90
CA HIS A 151 -8.57 5.13 6.68
C HIS A 151 -8.21 5.56 8.11
N LYS A 152 -9.23 5.98 8.88
CA LYS A 152 -9.04 6.42 10.26
C LYS A 152 -8.20 5.42 11.07
N ALA A 153 -7.04 5.89 11.52
CA ALA A 153 -6.03 5.14 12.27
C ALA A 153 -5.30 6.10 13.24
N GLY A 154 -4.72 5.57 14.32
CA GLY A 154 -3.92 6.36 15.26
C GLY A 154 -4.72 7.30 16.17
N ALA A 155 -4.03 8.27 16.78
CA ALA A 155 -4.58 9.14 17.83
C ALA A 155 -4.80 10.60 17.38
N GLY A 156 -4.40 10.97 16.16
CA GLY A 156 -4.55 12.33 15.65
C GLY A 156 -5.95 12.71 15.18
N LYS A 157 -6.09 13.96 14.73
CA LYS A 157 -7.35 14.57 14.27
C LYS A 157 -7.51 14.60 12.74
N LEU A 158 -6.75 13.79 12.02
CA LEU A 158 -6.94 13.66 10.57
C LEU A 158 -8.40 13.30 10.29
N LYS A 159 -9.05 14.11 9.46
CA LYS A 159 -10.43 13.88 9.04
C LYS A 159 -10.40 12.82 7.93
N LEU A 160 -10.52 11.57 8.35
CA LEU A 160 -10.57 10.42 7.46
C LEU A 160 -11.88 9.67 7.69
N ASP A 161 -12.44 9.20 6.59
CA ASP A 161 -13.58 8.32 6.57
C ASP A 161 -13.26 6.99 7.26
N SER A 162 -14.32 6.34 7.71
CA SER A 162 -14.23 5.09 8.43
C SER A 162 -14.01 3.94 7.45
N ILE A 163 -13.33 2.87 7.89
CA ILE A 163 -13.15 1.69 7.04
C ILE A 163 -14.50 1.02 6.74
N GLU A 164 -15.47 1.18 7.64
CA GLU A 164 -16.82 0.68 7.50
C GLU A 164 -17.55 1.28 6.29
N ASP A 165 -17.26 2.54 5.94
CA ASP A 165 -17.85 3.19 4.76
C ASP A 165 -17.33 2.56 3.46
N PHE A 166 -16.03 2.25 3.41
CA PHE A 166 -15.44 1.51 2.29
C PHE A 166 -15.97 0.07 2.20
N VAL A 167 -16.09 -0.65 3.32
CA VAL A 167 -16.63 -2.02 3.33
C VAL A 167 -18.05 -2.05 2.77
N LYS A 168 -18.90 -1.07 3.14
CA LYS A 168 -20.27 -0.95 2.60
C LYS A 168 -20.28 -0.68 1.11
N GLU A 169 -19.43 0.25 0.64
CA GLU A 169 -19.34 0.59 -0.78
C GLU A 169 -18.81 -0.59 -1.62
N PHE A 170 -17.74 -1.25 -1.15
CA PHE A 170 -17.12 -2.36 -1.86
C PHE A 170 -17.96 -3.63 -1.86
N SER A 171 -18.87 -3.79 -0.87
CA SER A 171 -19.81 -4.91 -0.77
C SER A 171 -19.16 -6.31 -0.73
N VAL A 172 -17.87 -6.39 -0.37
CA VAL A 172 -17.15 -7.66 -0.11
C VAL A 172 -16.93 -7.82 1.38
N LYS A 173 -17.22 -9.02 1.90
CA LYS A 173 -17.02 -9.31 3.32
C LYS A 173 -15.52 -9.22 3.68
N PRO A 174 -15.13 -8.37 4.65
CA PRO A 174 -13.72 -8.21 5.01
C PRO A 174 -13.23 -9.39 5.86
N GLU A 175 -12.01 -9.86 5.56
CA GLU A 175 -11.23 -10.68 6.48
C GLU A 175 -10.38 -9.76 7.35
N GLN A 176 -10.68 -9.73 8.65
CA GLN A 176 -9.92 -8.95 9.63
C GLN A 176 -8.76 -9.78 10.18
N THR A 177 -7.54 -9.25 10.14
CA THR A 177 -6.35 -9.94 10.65
C THR A 177 -5.25 -8.95 11.05
N ASP A 178 -4.29 -9.37 11.87
CA ASP A 178 -3.13 -8.56 12.27
C ASP A 178 -2.02 -8.55 11.19
N LYS A 179 -2.00 -9.56 10.33
CA LYS A 179 -1.06 -9.71 9.21
C LYS A 179 -1.61 -10.64 8.15
N LEU A 180 -1.38 -10.33 6.88
CA LEU A 180 -1.66 -11.22 5.77
C LEU A 180 -0.45 -12.12 5.53
N ARG A 181 -0.60 -13.43 5.68
CA ARG A 181 0.39 -14.42 5.25
C ARG A 181 -0.08 -15.03 3.94
N ILE A 182 0.75 -14.96 2.90
CA ILE A 182 0.35 -15.40 1.57
C ILE A 182 1.54 -16.00 0.81
N LYS A 183 1.25 -17.02 -0.01
CA LYS A 183 2.13 -17.55 -1.05
C LYS A 183 1.39 -17.51 -2.38
N LYS A 184 2.12 -17.58 -3.49
CA LYS A 184 1.54 -17.44 -4.84
C LYS A 184 0.37 -18.41 -5.08
N LYS A 185 0.52 -19.66 -4.66
CA LYS A 185 -0.51 -20.71 -4.80
C LYS A 185 -1.78 -20.47 -3.99
N ASP A 186 -1.71 -19.63 -2.96
CA ASP A 186 -2.81 -19.35 -2.04
C ASP A 186 -3.61 -18.11 -2.47
N LEU A 187 -3.21 -17.45 -3.58
CA LEU A 187 -3.92 -16.30 -4.13
C LEU A 187 -5.31 -16.72 -4.63
N PRO A 188 -6.36 -15.92 -4.34
CA PRO A 188 -7.69 -16.14 -4.91
C PRO A 188 -7.66 -16.21 -6.43
N GLN A 189 -8.50 -17.07 -7.01
CA GLN A 189 -8.62 -17.24 -8.46
C GLN A 189 -9.96 -16.72 -9.02
N GLU A 190 -11.03 -16.78 -8.22
CA GLU A 190 -12.40 -16.50 -8.69
C GLU A 190 -12.97 -15.19 -8.12
N GLU A 191 -12.78 -14.94 -6.83
CA GLU A 191 -13.34 -13.76 -6.15
C GLU A 191 -12.25 -12.85 -5.59
N VAL A 192 -12.50 -11.55 -5.63
CA VAL A 192 -11.65 -10.55 -5.00
C VAL A 192 -11.79 -10.64 -3.48
N LYS A 193 -10.68 -10.76 -2.77
CA LYS A 193 -10.66 -10.82 -1.30
C LYS A 193 -10.35 -9.45 -0.70
N LEU A 194 -11.22 -8.96 0.18
CA LEU A 194 -10.93 -7.79 1.02
C LEU A 194 -10.24 -8.22 2.31
N VAL A 195 -9.01 -7.74 2.55
CA VAL A 195 -8.26 -7.98 3.80
C VAL A 195 -8.08 -6.66 4.54
N VAL A 196 -8.67 -6.56 5.73
CA VAL A 196 -8.53 -5.39 6.60
C VAL A 196 -7.51 -5.71 7.69
N LEU A 197 -6.38 -5.00 7.66
CA LEU A 197 -5.31 -5.20 8.63
C LEU A 197 -5.53 -4.36 9.88
N SER A 198 -5.28 -4.95 11.05
CA SER A 198 -5.18 -4.22 12.30
C SER A 198 -3.77 -3.64 12.49
N PRO A 199 -3.62 -2.43 13.06
CA PRO A 199 -2.31 -1.82 13.24
C PRO A 199 -1.48 -2.63 14.26
N GLN A 200 -0.19 -2.82 13.95
CA GLN A 200 0.81 -3.45 14.84
C GLN A 200 1.69 -2.44 15.56
#